data_AF-A0A846V9Y0-F1
#
_entry.id   AF-A0A846V9Y0-F1
#
_cell.length_a   1.000
_cell.length_b   1.000
_cell.length_c   1.000
_cell.angle_alpha   90.00
_cell.angle_beta   90.00
_cell.angle_gamma   90.00
#
_symmetry.space_group_name_H-M   'P 1'
#
loop_
_entity.id
_entity.type
_entity.pdbx_description
1 polymer ?
#
loop_
_entity_poly.entity_id
_entity_poly.type
_entity_poly.pdbx_seq_one_letter_code
_entity_poly.pdbx_strand_id
1 'polypeptide(L)'
;MSSSSDQHQAASAQAPADIEILRGRAGVIGRSRVGVSSIVATPPPFQGAMPGARATLIEMRDAPMHVESTMVLGEKMLLPLADGLHRVSKLAMPSESDRQGHVAIDAEAARAGSPNTVFASEEGRLRIGGPEVKAAYDLRVLAWTPDKHAPQSATVEWLTAAFPRDSVPAQQIRQQVVKAGDRLQVGSATLTVKAVEGQTQDHPAWIEFELTPGA
;
A
#
# COMPACT_ATOMS: atom_id res chain seq x y z
N MET A 1 -28.60 -55.00 8.05
CA MET A 1 -29.38 -53.93 7.39
C MET A 1 -28.54 -52.68 7.49
N SER A 2 -28.06 -52.21 6.34
CA SER A 2 -26.99 -51.23 6.22
C SER A 2 -27.51 -49.80 6.09
N SER A 3 -26.66 -48.88 6.53
CA SER A 3 -26.54 -47.48 6.09
C SER A 3 -27.54 -46.45 6.64
N SER A 4 -27.20 -45.87 7.80
CA SER A 4 -27.43 -44.44 8.02
C SER A 4 -26.39 -43.66 7.21
N SER A 5 -26.83 -43.08 6.10
CA SER A 5 -26.06 -42.06 5.39
C SER A 5 -26.31 -40.72 6.08
N ASP A 6 -25.51 -40.42 7.11
CA ASP A 6 -25.33 -39.04 7.57
C ASP A 6 -24.68 -38.26 6.43
N GLN A 7 -25.51 -37.58 5.66
CA GLN A 7 -25.10 -36.51 4.76
C GLN A 7 -24.55 -35.37 5.62
N HIS A 8 -23.29 -35.49 6.02
CA HIS A 8 -22.46 -34.33 6.23
C HIS A 8 -22.31 -33.63 4.88
N GLN A 9 -23.24 -32.72 4.57
CA GLN A 9 -22.96 -31.59 3.71
C GLN A 9 -21.81 -30.82 4.37
N ALA A 10 -20.58 -31.22 4.05
CA ALA A 10 -19.44 -30.34 4.17
C ALA A 10 -19.79 -29.12 3.32
N ALA A 11 -20.07 -28.00 3.99
CA ALA A 11 -20.04 -26.69 3.37
C ALA A 11 -18.75 -26.64 2.56
N SER A 12 -18.90 -26.61 1.24
CA SER A 12 -17.78 -26.41 0.34
C SER A 12 -17.23 -25.05 0.75
N ALA A 13 -16.09 -25.04 1.44
CA ALA A 13 -15.33 -23.82 1.63
C ALA A 13 -14.98 -23.37 0.22
N GLN A 14 -15.78 -22.43 -0.30
CA GLN A 14 -15.53 -21.81 -1.58
C GLN A 14 -14.16 -21.19 -1.44
N ALA A 15 -13.18 -21.74 -2.18
CA ALA A 15 -11.85 -21.14 -2.23
C ALA A 15 -12.04 -19.65 -2.54
N PRO A 16 -11.44 -18.75 -1.77
CA PRO A 16 -11.66 -17.33 -1.97
C PRO A 16 -11.24 -16.99 -3.41
N ALA A 17 -12.15 -16.38 -4.16
CA ALA A 17 -11.95 -16.11 -5.57
C ALA A 17 -11.02 -14.92 -5.76
N ASP A 18 -10.07 -15.04 -6.69
CA ASP A 18 -9.16 -13.96 -7.06
C ASP A 18 -9.92 -12.66 -7.30
N ILE A 19 -9.35 -11.56 -6.83
CA ILE A 19 -9.97 -10.23 -6.89
C ILE A 19 -9.42 -9.50 -8.11
N GLU A 20 -10.29 -9.23 -9.09
CA GLU A 20 -9.94 -8.46 -10.28
C GLU A 20 -10.43 -7.01 -10.16
N ILE A 21 -9.53 -6.05 -10.33
CA ILE A 21 -9.81 -4.62 -10.26
C ILE A 21 -9.46 -3.96 -11.59
N LEU A 22 -10.48 -3.51 -12.31
CA LEU A 22 -10.31 -2.74 -13.54
C LEU A 22 -9.69 -1.38 -13.24
N ARG A 23 -8.86 -0.88 -14.15
CA ARG A 23 -8.34 0.50 -14.07
C ARG A 23 -9.47 1.52 -13.96
N GLY A 24 -9.32 2.47 -13.04
CA GLY A 24 -10.32 3.48 -12.73
C GLY A 24 -11.48 2.99 -11.86
N ARG A 25 -11.46 1.72 -11.42
CA ARG A 25 -12.41 1.15 -10.46
C ARG A 25 -11.72 0.81 -9.15
N ALA A 26 -12.55 0.49 -8.16
CA ALA A 26 -12.10 0.01 -6.86
C ALA A 26 -12.79 -1.30 -6.49
N GLY A 27 -12.03 -2.24 -5.94
CA GLY A 27 -12.50 -3.45 -5.28
C GLY A 27 -12.35 -3.36 -3.76
N VAL A 28 -12.72 -4.43 -3.07
CA VAL A 28 -12.54 -4.58 -1.62
C VAL A 28 -11.65 -5.79 -1.39
N ILE A 29 -10.58 -5.61 -0.62
CA ILE A 29 -9.65 -6.65 -0.21
C ILE A 29 -9.58 -6.59 1.31
N GLY A 30 -10.05 -7.64 1.97
CA GLY A 30 -10.27 -7.63 3.42
C GLY A 30 -11.10 -6.44 3.88
N ARG A 31 -10.47 -5.51 4.60
CA ARG A 31 -11.10 -4.29 5.14
C ARG A 31 -10.77 -3.02 4.35
N SER A 32 -10.03 -3.17 3.26
CA SER A 32 -9.48 -2.07 2.50
C SER A 32 -10.19 -1.92 1.16
N ARG A 33 -10.53 -0.68 0.81
CA ARG A 33 -11.00 -0.36 -0.54
C ARG A 33 -9.80 -0.05 -1.39
N VAL A 34 -9.56 -0.85 -2.42
CA VAL A 34 -8.37 -0.74 -3.26
C VAL A 34 -8.77 -0.33 -4.67
N GLY A 35 -8.23 0.78 -5.16
CA GLY A 35 -8.43 1.27 -6.52
C GLY A 35 -7.17 1.18 -7.37
N VAL A 36 -7.34 1.10 -8.69
CA VAL A 36 -6.22 1.13 -9.65
C VAL A 36 -6.28 2.43 -10.43
N SER A 37 -5.30 3.33 -10.23
CA SER A 37 -5.29 4.64 -10.89
C SER A 37 -4.58 4.60 -12.25
N SER A 38 -3.53 3.80 -12.37
CA SER A 38 -2.75 3.69 -13.61
C SER A 38 -2.17 2.29 -13.78
N ILE A 39 -1.95 1.90 -15.05
CA ILE A 39 -1.18 0.72 -15.44
C ILE A 39 -0.27 1.14 -16.62
N VAL A 40 1.04 0.94 -16.51
CA VAL A 40 2.06 1.37 -17.49
C VAL A 40 2.98 0.20 -17.87
N ALA A 41 3.35 0.08 -19.15
CA ALA A 41 4.09 -1.08 -19.66
C ALA A 41 5.57 -1.09 -19.24
N THR A 42 6.17 0.08 -19.11
CA THR A 42 7.60 0.25 -18.77
C THR A 42 7.78 1.63 -18.15
N PRO A 43 8.24 1.75 -16.89
CA PRO A 43 8.55 3.05 -16.30
C PRO A 43 9.71 3.72 -17.06
N PRO A 44 9.78 5.06 -17.12
CA PRO A 44 10.96 5.73 -17.65
C PRO A 44 12.23 5.25 -16.93
N PRO A 45 13.38 5.11 -17.64
CA PRO A 45 14.61 4.54 -17.09
C PRO A 45 15.23 5.33 -15.91
N PHE A 46 14.69 6.52 -15.60
CA PHE A 46 15.18 7.40 -14.54
C PHE A 46 14.73 7.02 -13.12
N GLN A 47 13.91 5.97 -12.95
CA GLN A 47 13.31 5.61 -11.66
C GLN A 47 13.88 4.35 -11.00
N GLY A 48 15.10 3.90 -11.37
CA GLY A 48 15.67 2.67 -10.79
C GLY A 48 14.67 1.49 -10.78
N ALA A 49 13.79 1.49 -11.80
CA ALA A 49 12.50 0.84 -11.75
C ALA A 49 12.66 -0.65 -12.02
N MET A 50 11.87 -1.47 -11.32
CA MET A 50 11.87 -2.90 -11.57
C MET A 50 11.37 -3.18 -13.01
N PRO A 51 11.93 -4.16 -13.74
CA PRO A 51 11.52 -4.47 -15.11
C PRO A 51 10.03 -4.87 -15.21
N GLY A 52 9.38 -4.54 -16.34
CA GLY A 52 8.00 -4.95 -16.64
C GLY A 52 6.92 -3.94 -16.26
N ALA A 53 5.66 -4.33 -16.46
CA ALA A 53 4.51 -3.47 -16.24
C ALA A 53 4.36 -3.08 -14.76
N ARG A 54 3.81 -1.87 -14.53
CA ARG A 54 3.52 -1.32 -13.20
C ARG A 54 2.09 -0.88 -13.10
N ALA A 55 1.48 -1.10 -11.94
CA ALA A 55 0.23 -0.48 -11.56
C ALA A 55 0.43 0.43 -10.35
N THR A 56 -0.25 1.58 -10.36
CA THR A 56 -0.40 2.41 -9.16
C THR A 56 -1.73 2.05 -8.50
N LEU A 57 -1.64 1.49 -7.30
CA LEU A 57 -2.78 1.12 -6.47
C LEU A 57 -2.98 2.15 -5.36
N ILE A 58 -4.25 2.43 -5.06
CA ILE A 58 -4.66 3.32 -3.98
C ILE A 58 -5.47 2.51 -2.98
N GLU A 59 -4.94 2.33 -1.77
CA GLU A 59 -5.68 1.81 -0.63
C GLU A 59 -6.37 2.95 0.10
N MET A 60 -7.66 2.80 0.41
CA MET A 60 -8.42 3.69 1.28
C MET A 60 -9.04 2.89 2.43
N ARG A 61 -8.94 3.41 3.64
CA ARG A 61 -9.52 2.80 4.85
C ARG A 61 -9.90 3.84 5.89
N ASP A 62 -10.89 3.51 6.71
CA ASP A 62 -11.48 4.44 7.71
C ASP A 62 -11.12 4.10 9.16
N ALA A 63 -10.53 2.93 9.41
CA ALA A 63 -10.27 2.44 10.76
C ALA A 63 -8.78 2.10 10.95
N PRO A 64 -8.14 2.49 12.07
CA PRO A 64 -8.72 3.27 13.18
C PRO A 64 -8.85 4.78 12.89
N MET A 65 -8.41 5.23 11.72
CA MET A 65 -8.61 6.58 11.20
C MET A 65 -8.56 6.56 9.66
N HIS A 66 -8.97 7.64 9.03
CA HIS A 66 -8.93 7.77 7.57
C HIS A 66 -7.46 7.77 7.09
N VAL A 67 -7.15 6.82 6.21
CA VAL A 67 -5.83 6.64 5.60
C VAL A 67 -6.03 6.39 4.11
N GLU A 68 -5.22 7.06 3.31
CA GLU A 68 -5.08 6.79 1.88
C GLU A 68 -3.60 6.48 1.60
N SER A 69 -3.31 5.28 1.11
CA SER A 69 -1.95 4.88 0.72
C SER A 69 -1.89 4.66 -0.78
N THR A 70 -0.85 5.17 -1.42
CA THR A 70 -0.54 4.90 -2.82
C THR A 70 0.72 4.07 -2.90
N MET A 71 0.67 2.98 -3.67
CA MET A 71 1.84 2.12 -3.94
C MET A 71 1.94 1.75 -5.41
N VAL A 72 3.18 1.67 -5.88
CA VAL A 72 3.52 1.22 -7.23
C VAL A 72 4.05 -0.20 -7.16
N LEU A 73 3.41 -1.12 -7.88
CA LEU A 73 3.73 -2.56 -7.84
C LEU A 73 3.74 -3.16 -9.24
N GLY A 74 4.43 -4.29 -9.37
CA GLY A 74 4.46 -5.11 -10.58
C GLY A 74 3.72 -6.42 -10.39
N GLU A 75 3.63 -7.20 -11.46
CA GLU A 75 3.09 -8.55 -11.39
C GLU A 75 3.95 -9.41 -10.45
N LYS A 76 3.29 -10.30 -9.71
CA LYS A 76 3.81 -11.20 -8.68
C LYS A 76 4.30 -10.53 -7.40
N MET A 77 4.27 -9.20 -7.32
CA MET A 77 4.69 -8.47 -6.13
C MET A 77 3.63 -8.49 -5.03
N LEU A 78 4.09 -8.27 -3.80
CA LEU A 78 3.28 -8.15 -2.62
C LEU A 78 2.79 -6.70 -2.47
N LEU A 79 1.46 -6.56 -2.50
CA LEU A 79 0.71 -5.39 -2.11
C LEU A 79 0.46 -5.43 -0.61
N PRO A 80 1.07 -4.54 0.18
CA PRO A 80 0.67 -4.39 1.56
C PRO A 80 -0.69 -3.72 1.66
N LEU A 81 -1.53 -4.26 2.52
CA LEU A 81 -2.80 -3.68 2.96
C LEU A 81 -2.93 -3.83 4.48
N ALA A 82 -3.98 -3.22 5.03
CA ALA A 82 -4.31 -3.29 6.46
C ALA A 82 -4.40 -4.71 7.03
N ASP A 83 -4.78 -5.69 6.24
CA ASP A 83 -5.02 -7.07 6.67
C ASP A 83 -3.89 -8.03 6.30
N GLY A 84 -2.88 -7.57 5.56
CA GLY A 84 -1.75 -8.42 5.19
C GLY A 84 -1.03 -8.00 3.92
N LEU A 85 -0.12 -8.87 3.49
CA LEU A 85 0.56 -8.77 2.21
C LEU A 85 -0.14 -9.66 1.19
N HIS A 86 -0.72 -9.07 0.15
CA HIS A 86 -1.46 -9.77 -0.90
C HIS A 86 -0.63 -9.83 -2.17
N ARG A 87 -0.71 -10.93 -2.92
CA ARG A 87 0.07 -11.06 -4.16
C ARG A 87 -0.71 -10.52 -5.35
N VAL A 88 -0.08 -9.65 -6.14
CA VAL A 88 -0.59 -9.24 -7.44
C VAL A 88 -0.35 -10.39 -8.43
N SER A 89 -1.36 -11.20 -8.73
CA SER A 89 -1.16 -12.37 -9.62
C SER A 89 -1.06 -12.01 -11.08
N LYS A 90 -1.69 -10.91 -11.51
CA LYS A 90 -1.70 -10.50 -12.92
C LYS A 90 -1.78 -9.00 -13.09
N LEU A 91 -1.01 -8.47 -14.05
CA LEU A 91 -1.17 -7.12 -14.57
C LEU A 91 -1.49 -7.16 -16.06
N ALA A 92 -2.73 -6.85 -16.41
CA ALA A 92 -3.15 -6.71 -17.80
C ALA A 92 -3.09 -5.25 -18.24
N MET A 93 -2.26 -4.99 -19.24
CA MET A 93 -2.17 -3.68 -19.89
C MET A 93 -3.44 -3.39 -20.70
N PRO A 94 -3.86 -2.11 -20.78
CA PRO A 94 -4.79 -1.68 -21.80
C PRO A 94 -4.30 -2.11 -23.19
N SER A 95 -5.19 -2.72 -23.96
CA SER A 95 -4.99 -3.17 -25.34
C SER A 95 -6.16 -2.72 -26.21
N GLU A 96 -6.10 -3.01 -27.52
CA GLU A 96 -7.21 -2.69 -28.42
C GLU A 96 -8.52 -3.41 -28.04
N SER A 97 -8.41 -4.63 -27.51
CA SER A 97 -9.53 -5.47 -27.09
C SER A 97 -9.96 -5.26 -25.63
N ASP A 98 -9.05 -4.85 -24.75
CA ASP A 98 -9.32 -4.45 -23.37
C ASP A 98 -8.80 -3.03 -23.13
N ARG A 99 -9.64 -2.02 -23.35
CA ARG A 99 -9.23 -0.61 -23.26
C ARG A 99 -8.94 -0.13 -21.83
N GLN A 100 -9.30 -0.90 -20.80
CA GLN A 100 -9.17 -0.47 -19.41
C GLN A 100 -7.94 -1.08 -18.76
N GLY A 101 -7.62 -2.35 -19.05
CA GLY A 101 -6.62 -3.09 -18.30
C GLY A 101 -7.06 -3.35 -16.87
N HIS A 102 -6.41 -4.30 -16.20
CA HIS A 102 -6.81 -4.75 -14.88
C HIS A 102 -5.65 -5.28 -14.05
N VAL A 103 -5.87 -5.30 -12.75
CA VAL A 103 -4.98 -5.90 -11.75
C VAL A 103 -5.73 -7.04 -11.09
N ALA A 104 -5.17 -8.25 -11.14
CA ALA A 104 -5.67 -9.38 -10.35
C ALA A 104 -4.82 -9.53 -9.08
N ILE A 105 -5.49 -9.78 -7.97
CA ILE A 105 -4.89 -9.95 -6.64
C ILE A 105 -5.39 -11.27 -6.07
N ASP A 106 -4.47 -12.07 -5.55
CA ASP A 106 -4.79 -13.32 -4.88
C ASP A 106 -5.72 -13.05 -3.71
N ALA A 107 -6.73 -13.90 -3.55
CA ALA A 107 -7.78 -13.69 -2.58
C ALA A 107 -7.33 -13.90 -1.12
N GLU A 108 -6.22 -14.62 -0.93
CA GLU A 108 -5.60 -14.85 0.37
C GLU A 108 -4.32 -14.02 0.51
N ALA A 109 -4.14 -13.43 1.70
CA ALA A 109 -2.91 -12.77 2.04
C ALA A 109 -1.77 -13.81 2.14
N ALA A 110 -0.66 -13.54 1.47
CA ALA A 110 0.58 -14.29 1.62
C ALA A 110 1.18 -14.17 3.04
N ARG A 111 0.83 -13.08 3.76
CA ARG A 111 1.19 -12.88 5.16
C ARG A 111 0.11 -12.08 5.87
N ALA A 112 -0.30 -12.50 7.08
CA ALA A 112 -1.25 -11.75 7.91
C ALA A 112 -0.67 -10.39 8.33
N GLY A 113 -1.53 -9.38 8.38
CA GLY A 113 -1.22 -8.02 8.82
C GLY A 113 -1.98 -7.61 10.07
N SER A 114 -1.70 -6.40 10.54
CA SER A 114 -2.44 -5.74 11.63
C SER A 114 -3.25 -4.57 11.04
N PRO A 115 -4.51 -4.36 11.47
CA PRO A 115 -5.36 -3.30 10.94
C PRO A 115 -4.77 -1.89 11.12
N ASN A 116 -3.81 -1.74 12.04
CA ASN A 116 -3.13 -0.48 12.31
C ASN A 116 -1.84 -0.32 11.48
N THR A 117 -1.41 -1.33 10.74
CA THR A 117 -0.19 -1.25 9.94
C THR A 117 -0.42 -0.41 8.70
N VAL A 118 0.47 0.53 8.42
CA VAL A 118 0.56 1.29 7.16
C VAL A 118 1.96 1.17 6.59
N PHE A 119 2.07 1.37 5.28
CA PHE A 119 3.34 1.28 4.57
C PHE A 119 3.59 2.55 3.77
N ALA A 120 4.85 2.96 3.71
CA ALA A 120 5.30 4.02 2.81
C ALA A 120 6.47 3.53 1.96
N SER A 121 6.50 3.92 0.70
CA SER A 121 7.58 3.63 -0.24
C SER A 121 8.02 4.92 -0.96
N GLU A 122 9.15 4.85 -1.68
CA GLU A 122 9.74 5.99 -2.42
C GLU A 122 8.80 6.58 -3.47
N GLU A 123 8.09 5.72 -4.22
CA GLU A 123 7.13 6.16 -5.25
C GLU A 123 5.70 6.28 -4.69
N GLY A 124 5.53 6.09 -3.39
CA GLY A 124 4.26 6.11 -2.72
C GLY A 124 3.95 7.43 -2.03
N ARG A 125 2.69 7.55 -1.60
CA ARG A 125 2.25 8.59 -0.67
C ARG A 125 1.40 7.94 0.38
N LEU A 126 1.68 8.25 1.64
CA LEU A 126 0.83 7.90 2.76
C LEU A 126 0.13 9.16 3.26
N ARG A 127 -1.20 9.21 3.15
CA ARG A 127 -2.02 10.29 3.70
C ARG A 127 -2.70 9.81 4.97
N ILE A 128 -2.60 10.63 6.02
CA ILE A 128 -3.09 10.32 7.37
C ILE A 128 -4.01 11.44 7.83
N GLY A 129 -5.22 11.09 8.27
CA GLY A 129 -6.22 12.04 8.75
C GLY A 129 -7.45 12.11 7.85
N GLY A 130 -8.57 12.59 8.42
CA GLY A 130 -9.94 12.54 7.89
C GLY A 130 -10.14 13.03 6.44
N PRO A 131 -11.34 12.87 5.87
CA PRO A 131 -11.64 13.25 4.49
C PRO A 131 -11.48 14.75 4.20
N GLU A 132 -11.29 15.56 5.26
CA GLU A 132 -10.99 16.97 5.17
C GLU A 132 -9.48 17.20 4.92
N VAL A 133 -9.18 17.63 3.70
CA VAL A 133 -7.82 17.95 3.21
C VAL A 133 -7.03 18.87 4.17
N LYS A 134 -7.71 19.70 4.97
CA LYS A 134 -7.09 20.63 5.92
C LYS A 134 -6.48 19.96 7.16
N ALA A 135 -7.05 18.85 7.63
CA ALA A 135 -6.57 18.13 8.81
C ALA A 135 -5.64 16.97 8.46
N ALA A 136 -5.63 16.56 7.18
CA ALA A 136 -4.79 15.47 6.70
C ALA A 136 -3.33 15.91 6.52
N TYR A 137 -2.43 14.93 6.61
CA TYR A 137 -1.01 15.07 6.37
C TYR A 137 -0.56 14.08 5.30
N ASP A 138 0.27 14.55 4.37
CA ASP A 138 0.94 13.70 3.39
C ASP A 138 2.34 13.38 3.89
N LEU A 139 2.69 12.09 3.93
CA LEU A 139 4.00 11.55 4.24
C LEU A 139 4.59 10.86 3.01
N ARG A 140 5.90 11.07 2.78
CA ARG A 140 6.67 10.46 1.68
C ARG A 140 8.06 10.05 2.15
N VAL A 141 8.61 9.03 1.51
CA VAL A 141 10.03 8.67 1.66
C VAL A 141 10.84 9.47 0.65
N LEU A 142 11.86 10.19 1.13
CA LEU A 142 12.74 11.01 0.29
C LEU A 142 14.01 10.29 -0.12
N ALA A 143 14.57 9.48 0.78
CA ALA A 143 15.83 8.80 0.55
C ALA A 143 15.97 7.58 1.47
N TRP A 144 16.69 6.57 1.00
CA TRP A 144 17.08 5.40 1.77
C TRP A 144 18.58 5.44 2.08
N THR A 145 18.97 4.99 3.26
CA THR A 145 20.37 4.99 3.72
C THR A 145 20.74 3.61 4.26
N PRO A 146 21.81 2.95 3.78
CA PRO A 146 22.75 3.42 2.76
C PRO A 146 22.13 3.51 1.35
N ASP A 147 21.18 2.63 1.03
CA ASP A 147 20.42 2.64 -0.22
C ASP A 147 19.10 1.85 -0.05
N LYS A 148 18.31 1.73 -1.13
CA LYS A 148 17.01 1.07 -1.11
C LYS A 148 17.06 -0.46 -1.08
N HIS A 149 18.17 -1.10 -1.41
CA HIS A 149 18.28 -2.56 -1.44
C HIS A 149 18.65 -3.15 -0.07
N ALA A 150 19.40 -2.40 0.74
CA ALA A 150 19.72 -2.78 2.12
C ALA A 150 19.65 -1.57 3.08
N PRO A 151 18.48 -0.92 3.22
CA PRO A 151 18.33 0.26 4.04
C PRO A 151 18.48 -0.08 5.53
N GLN A 152 19.19 0.78 6.25
CA GLN A 152 19.24 0.83 7.71
C GLN A 152 18.34 1.93 8.28
N SER A 153 18.10 2.97 7.47
CA SER A 153 17.23 4.09 7.80
C SER A 153 16.68 4.72 6.51
N ALA A 154 15.70 5.59 6.66
CA ALA A 154 15.15 6.38 5.57
C ALA A 154 14.92 7.82 6.02
N THR A 155 15.10 8.77 5.12
CA THR A 155 14.62 10.14 5.33
C THR A 155 13.18 10.21 4.88
N VAL A 156 12.28 10.61 5.79
CA VAL A 156 10.88 10.84 5.46
C VAL A 156 10.54 12.32 5.61
N GLU A 157 9.59 12.76 4.80
CA GLU A 157 9.00 14.10 4.83
C GLU A 157 7.51 13.98 5.13
N TRP A 158 6.98 14.87 5.96
CA TRP A 158 5.54 15.06 6.08
C TRP A 158 5.15 16.52 6.23
N LEU A 159 3.97 16.84 5.72
CA LEU A 159 3.41 18.18 5.65
C LEU A 159 1.88 18.12 5.62
N THR A 160 1.21 19.24 5.88
CA THR A 160 -0.24 19.34 5.71
C THR A 160 -0.63 19.04 4.26
N ALA A 161 -1.71 18.29 4.08
CA ALA A 161 -2.28 17.99 2.76
C ALA A 161 -3.11 19.16 2.20
N ALA A 162 -3.29 20.24 2.97
CA ALA A 162 -4.09 21.42 2.61
C ALA A 162 -3.66 22.08 1.29
N PHE A 163 -2.37 21.98 0.96
CA PHE A 163 -1.78 22.64 -0.20
C PHE A 163 -0.81 21.69 -0.92
N PRO A 164 -0.59 21.88 -2.24
CA PRO A 164 0.51 21.22 -2.93
C PRO A 164 1.83 21.50 -2.23
N ARG A 165 2.74 20.52 -2.23
CA ARG A 165 4.04 20.62 -1.54
C ARG A 165 4.82 21.90 -1.89
N ASP A 166 4.81 22.32 -3.15
CA ASP A 166 5.53 23.52 -3.62
C ASP A 166 4.92 24.84 -3.14
N SER A 167 3.70 24.79 -2.61
CA SER A 167 3.01 25.93 -1.98
C SER A 167 3.15 25.93 -0.45
N VAL A 168 3.76 24.90 0.15
CA VAL A 168 3.94 24.82 1.61
C VAL A 168 5.26 25.49 2.01
N PRO A 169 5.26 26.45 2.94
CA PRO A 169 6.48 27.08 3.45
C PRO A 169 7.42 26.04 4.07
N ALA A 170 8.73 26.18 3.82
CA ALA A 170 9.73 25.23 4.30
C ALA A 170 9.67 24.99 5.83
N GLN A 171 9.29 26.00 6.63
CA GLN A 171 9.16 25.86 8.09
C GLN A 171 7.99 24.95 8.52
N GLN A 172 7.05 24.68 7.63
CA GLN A 172 5.89 23.80 7.86
C GLN A 172 6.12 22.37 7.34
N ILE A 173 7.19 22.17 6.57
CA ILE A 173 7.62 20.85 6.12
C ILE A 173 8.45 20.23 7.25
N ARG A 174 8.09 19.01 7.64
CA ARG A 174 8.84 18.22 8.62
C ARG A 174 9.63 17.15 7.88
N GLN A 175 10.87 16.97 8.27
CA GLN A 175 11.73 15.91 7.75
C GLN A 175 12.46 15.24 8.91
N GLN A 176 12.60 13.92 8.85
CA GLN A 176 13.29 13.15 9.87
C GLN A 176 13.94 11.91 9.24
N VAL A 177 15.15 11.59 9.68
CA VAL A 177 15.76 10.28 9.43
C VAL A 177 15.18 9.29 10.44
N VAL A 178 14.65 8.18 9.96
CA VAL A 178 13.97 7.18 10.78
C VAL A 178 14.55 5.79 10.61
N LYS A 179 14.57 5.03 11.70
CA LYS A 179 14.92 3.61 11.78
C LYS A 179 13.88 2.86 12.61
N ALA A 180 13.93 1.53 12.59
CA ALA A 180 13.03 0.69 13.39
C ALA A 180 13.06 1.10 14.88
N GLY A 181 11.87 1.23 15.48
CA GLY A 181 11.66 1.69 16.85
C GLY A 181 11.42 3.19 17.00
N ASP A 182 11.73 4.01 15.97
CA ASP A 182 11.47 5.45 16.03
C ASP A 182 9.97 5.76 16.01
N ARG A 183 9.62 6.94 16.52
CA ARG A 183 8.25 7.46 16.52
C ARG A 183 8.19 8.81 15.82
N LEU A 184 7.15 9.00 15.03
CA LEU A 184 6.86 10.25 14.34
C LEU A 184 5.48 10.74 14.76
N GLN A 185 5.39 12.03 15.06
CA GLN A 185 4.12 12.70 15.27
C GLN A 185 3.68 13.36 13.97
N VAL A 186 2.62 12.81 13.36
CA VAL A 186 2.06 13.26 12.08
C VAL A 186 0.62 13.72 12.31
N GLY A 187 0.47 15.04 12.49
CA GLY A 187 -0.79 15.60 12.97
C GLY A 187 -1.13 15.08 14.37
N SER A 188 -2.36 14.59 14.56
CA SER A 188 -2.75 13.92 15.79
C SER A 188 -2.23 12.48 15.89
N ALA A 189 -1.86 11.84 14.79
CA ALA A 189 -1.43 10.44 14.80
C ALA A 189 0.04 10.27 15.22
N THR A 190 0.31 9.14 15.88
CA THR A 190 1.67 8.65 16.09
C THR A 190 1.93 7.46 15.17
N LEU A 191 3.00 7.54 14.38
CA LEU A 191 3.54 6.43 13.60
C LEU A 191 4.75 5.85 14.32
N THR A 192 4.69 4.57 14.68
CA THR A 192 5.86 3.85 15.20
C THR A 192 6.47 3.02 14.07
N VAL A 193 7.75 3.24 13.75
CA VAL A 193 8.45 2.47 12.72
C VAL A 193 8.65 1.05 13.22
N LYS A 194 8.01 0.07 12.58
CA LYS A 194 8.15 -1.35 12.91
C LYS A 194 9.31 -1.98 12.15
N ALA A 195 9.44 -1.64 10.87
CA ALA A 195 10.51 -2.14 10.01
C ALA A 195 10.88 -1.11 8.95
N VAL A 196 12.15 -1.15 8.54
CA VAL A 196 12.66 -0.51 7.33
C VAL A 196 13.21 -1.65 6.51
N GLU A 197 12.57 -1.97 5.39
CA GLU A 197 12.87 -3.17 4.62
C GLU A 197 13.22 -2.80 3.18
N GLY A 198 14.27 -3.45 2.67
CA GLY A 198 14.83 -3.18 1.35
C GLY A 198 14.00 -3.73 0.21
N GLN A 199 14.28 -3.23 -0.99
CA GLN A 199 13.69 -3.73 -2.22
C GLN A 199 14.14 -5.17 -2.49
N THR A 200 13.15 -6.04 -2.72
CA THR A 200 13.35 -7.45 -3.10
C THR A 200 12.73 -7.71 -4.47
N GLN A 201 12.69 -8.97 -4.90
CA GLN A 201 11.90 -9.37 -6.07
C GLN A 201 10.38 -9.35 -5.79
N ASP A 202 10.00 -9.51 -4.52
CA ASP A 202 8.60 -9.60 -4.10
C ASP A 202 8.00 -8.23 -3.80
N HIS A 203 8.75 -7.19 -3.45
CA HIS A 203 8.20 -5.87 -3.15
C HIS A 203 9.23 -4.73 -3.29
N PRO A 204 8.79 -3.47 -3.50
CA PRO A 204 9.69 -2.31 -3.41
C PRO A 204 10.23 -2.14 -1.98
N ALA A 205 11.24 -1.27 -1.83
CA ALA A 205 11.65 -0.82 -0.50
C ALA A 205 10.50 -0.07 0.18
N TRP A 206 10.32 -0.30 1.47
CA TRP A 206 9.21 0.24 2.24
C TRP A 206 9.55 0.41 3.72
N ILE A 207 8.79 1.29 4.36
CA ILE A 207 8.78 1.47 5.81
C ILE A 207 7.43 0.95 6.29
N GLU A 208 7.46 -0.01 7.21
CA GLU A 208 6.28 -0.45 7.94
C GLU A 208 6.10 0.42 9.18
N PHE A 209 4.93 1.02 9.34
CA PHE A 209 4.56 1.73 10.55
C PHE A 209 3.35 1.10 11.21
N GLU A 210 3.35 1.10 12.53
CA GLU A 210 2.15 0.93 13.33
C GLU A 210 1.53 2.30 13.62
N LEU A 211 0.30 2.50 13.17
CA LEU A 211 -0.47 3.72 13.34
C LEU A 211 -1.26 3.69 14.64
N THR A 212 -1.06 4.71 15.49
CA THR A 212 -1.89 4.95 16.67
C THR A 212 -2.58 6.30 16.50
N PRO A 213 -3.93 6.36 16.51
CA PRO A 213 -4.65 7.63 16.54
C PRO A 213 -4.28 8.42 17.80
N GLY A 214 -4.17 9.75 17.65
CA GLY A 214 -4.11 10.64 18.81
C GLY A 214 -5.42 10.64 19.59
N ALA A 215 -5.31 10.91 20.89
CA ALA A 215 -6.46 11.17 21.75
C ALA A 215 -7.13 12.51 21.42
#